data_AF-A0A6B1BRC8-F1
#
_entry.id   AF-A0A6B1BRC8-F1
#
_cell.length_a   1.000
_cell.length_b   1.000
_cell.length_c   1.000
_cell.angle_alpha   90.00
_cell.angle_beta   90.00
_cell.angle_gamma   90.00
#
_symmetry.space_group_name_H-M   'P 1'
#
loop_
_entity.id
_entity.type
_entity.pdbx_description
1 polymer ?
#
loop_
_entity_poly.entity_id
_entity_poly.type
_entity_poly.pdbx_seq_one_letter_code
_entity_poly.pdbx_strand_id
1 'polypeptide(L)'
;MNRYYAVFLTVFKKDYPKAEEYYKKALDLDPRDADINSHYALFLTLQKRDYAQAEEYLQKALLLDPEDADINGNYALILLQQGYFERAKTFIDNAFQHIHPLEKELELSLWFYRYACLYQDYPESKSKIEGLLQDEVRSPRLPLESLLETVKQTVQHPEYDQVAKLAKQISEA
;
A
#
# COMPACT_ATOMS: atom_id res chain seq x y z
N MET A 1 12.95 -18.47 6.71
CA MET A 1 14.00 -17.50 6.29
C MET A 1 13.66 -16.77 4.99
N ASN A 2 13.02 -17.40 4.00
CA ASN A 2 12.79 -16.75 2.69
C ASN A 2 11.70 -15.66 2.70
N ARG A 3 10.64 -15.82 3.54
CA ARG A 3 9.52 -14.86 3.69
C ARG A 3 10.00 -13.41 3.84
N TYR A 4 10.76 -13.13 4.89
CA TYR A 4 11.24 -11.78 5.17
C TYR A 4 12.40 -11.34 4.27
N TYR A 5 13.09 -12.29 3.62
CA TYR A 5 14.23 -11.97 2.78
C TYR A 5 13.82 -11.35 1.44
N ALA A 6 12.71 -11.81 0.84
CA ALA A 6 12.19 -11.20 -0.39
C ALA A 6 11.80 -9.73 -0.16
N VAL A 7 11.02 -9.46 0.90
CA VAL A 7 10.64 -8.09 1.30
C VAL A 7 11.88 -7.25 1.62
N PHE A 8 12.87 -7.83 2.32
CA PHE A 8 14.12 -7.13 2.60
C PHE A 8 14.88 -6.73 1.33
N LEU A 9 14.96 -7.64 0.34
CA LEU A 9 15.60 -7.36 -0.94
C LEU A 9 14.88 -6.24 -1.70
N THR A 10 13.54 -6.23 -1.69
CA THR A 10 12.72 -5.17 -2.29
C THR A 10 12.97 -3.81 -1.65
N VAL A 11 12.82 -3.74 -0.32
CA VAL A 11 12.78 -2.47 0.41
C VAL A 11 14.17 -1.90 0.66
N PHE A 12 15.12 -2.73 1.12
CA PHE A 12 16.42 -2.25 1.60
C PHE A 12 17.54 -2.42 0.58
N LYS A 13 17.48 -3.43 -0.28
CA LYS A 13 18.53 -3.68 -1.29
C LYS A 13 18.15 -3.18 -2.67
N LYS A 14 16.86 -2.98 -2.95
CA LYS A 14 16.33 -2.67 -4.28
C LYS A 14 16.84 -3.64 -5.35
N ASP A 15 17.14 -4.88 -4.95
CA ASP A 15 17.58 -5.96 -5.83
C ASP A 15 16.35 -6.71 -6.33
N TYR A 16 15.64 -6.09 -7.27
CA TYR A 16 14.34 -6.58 -7.73
C TYR A 16 14.39 -7.96 -8.40
N PRO A 17 15.38 -8.28 -9.26
CA PRO A 17 15.47 -9.63 -9.84
C PRO A 17 15.61 -10.71 -8.77
N LYS A 18 16.46 -10.46 -7.75
CA LYS A 18 16.63 -11.40 -6.64
C LYS A 18 15.41 -11.43 -5.74
N ALA A 19 14.78 -10.28 -5.46
CA ALA A 19 13.55 -10.23 -4.69
C ALA A 19 12.47 -11.12 -5.32
N GLU A 20 12.27 -11.03 -6.63
CA GLU A 20 11.32 -11.86 -7.37
C GLU A 20 11.63 -13.36 -7.26
N GLU A 21 12.90 -13.75 -7.39
CA GLU A 21 13.33 -15.14 -7.17
C GLU A 21 12.94 -15.64 -5.77
N TYR A 22 13.15 -14.82 -4.74
CA TYR A 22 12.84 -15.18 -3.36
C TYR A 22 11.35 -15.14 -3.04
N TYR A 23 10.56 -14.27 -3.68
CA TYR A 23 9.10 -14.33 -3.59
C TYR A 23 8.59 -15.65 -4.16
N LYS A 24 9.04 -16.04 -5.37
CA LYS A 24 8.67 -17.32 -5.99
C LYS A 24 9.08 -18.50 -5.12
N LYS A 25 10.31 -18.52 -4.59
CA LYS A 25 10.76 -19.57 -3.66
C LYS A 25 9.95 -19.61 -2.37
N ALA A 26 9.51 -18.47 -1.83
CA ALA A 26 8.67 -18.44 -0.65
C ALA A 26 7.29 -19.04 -0.95
N LEU A 27 6.71 -18.72 -2.11
CA LEU A 27 5.43 -19.27 -2.58
C LEU A 27 5.52 -20.75 -2.96
N ASP A 28 6.66 -21.23 -3.49
CA ASP A 28 6.87 -22.66 -3.76
C ASP A 28 6.90 -23.48 -2.46
N LEU A 29 7.39 -22.89 -1.37
CA LEU A 29 7.44 -23.52 -0.06
C LEU A 29 6.08 -23.47 0.66
N ASP A 30 5.40 -22.32 0.60
CA ASP A 30 4.05 -22.16 1.14
C ASP A 30 3.19 -21.30 0.20
N PRO A 31 2.42 -21.91 -0.70
CA PRO A 31 1.52 -21.19 -1.60
C PRO A 31 0.38 -20.47 -0.86
N ARG A 32 0.13 -20.83 0.41
CA ARG A 32 -0.98 -20.34 1.24
C ARG A 32 -0.54 -19.30 2.27
N ASP A 33 0.67 -18.77 2.15
CA ASP A 33 1.13 -17.64 2.94
C ASP A 33 0.47 -16.35 2.41
N ALA A 34 -0.57 -15.88 3.09
CA ALA A 34 -1.35 -14.70 2.70
C ALA A 34 -0.47 -13.44 2.60
N ASP A 35 0.47 -13.29 3.53
CA ASP A 35 1.40 -12.18 3.57
C ASP A 35 2.30 -12.18 2.33
N ILE A 36 2.87 -13.34 1.98
CA ILE A 36 3.77 -13.41 0.81
C ILE A 36 3.01 -13.20 -0.50
N ASN A 37 1.79 -13.72 -0.60
CA ASN A 37 0.92 -13.44 -1.75
C ASN A 37 0.67 -11.91 -1.88
N SER A 38 0.31 -11.23 -0.78
CA SER A 38 0.08 -9.77 -0.76
C SER A 38 1.34 -8.96 -1.07
N HIS A 39 2.47 -9.27 -0.44
CA HIS A 39 3.74 -8.57 -0.69
C HIS A 39 4.27 -8.79 -2.11
N TYR A 40 4.07 -9.99 -2.68
CA TYR A 40 4.47 -10.25 -4.05
C TYR A 40 3.59 -9.49 -5.05
N ALA A 41 2.28 -9.40 -4.80
CA ALA A 41 1.40 -8.54 -5.58
C ALA A 41 1.82 -7.07 -5.58
N LEU A 42 2.20 -6.56 -4.40
CA LEU A 42 2.72 -5.19 -4.27
C LEU A 42 4.02 -5.01 -5.06
N PHE A 43 4.95 -5.98 -5.00
CA PHE A 43 6.17 -5.98 -5.81
C PHE A 43 5.87 -5.95 -7.31
N LEU A 44 4.96 -6.80 -7.79
CA LEU A 44 4.55 -6.88 -9.19
C LEU A 44 3.96 -5.55 -9.67
N THR A 45 3.11 -4.95 -8.86
CA THR A 45 2.51 -3.64 -9.18
C THR A 45 3.58 -2.56 -9.29
N LEU A 46 4.40 -2.39 -8.26
CA LEU A 46 5.30 -1.24 -8.19
C LEU A 46 6.52 -1.36 -9.09
N GLN A 47 7.07 -2.57 -9.22
CA GLN A 47 8.34 -2.79 -9.91
C GLN A 47 8.16 -3.30 -11.33
N LYS A 48 7.05 -3.99 -11.63
CA LYS A 48 6.77 -4.56 -12.95
C LYS A 48 5.60 -3.88 -13.66
N ARG A 49 4.77 -3.10 -12.95
CA ARG A 49 3.47 -2.59 -13.46
C ARG A 49 2.57 -3.71 -14.00
N ASP A 50 2.75 -4.93 -13.46
CA ASP A 50 1.95 -6.11 -13.84
C ASP A 50 0.73 -6.22 -12.92
N TYR A 51 -0.26 -5.38 -13.20
CA TYR A 51 -1.47 -5.29 -12.39
C TYR A 51 -2.33 -6.55 -12.47
N ALA A 52 -2.31 -7.25 -13.62
CA ALA A 52 -3.09 -8.46 -13.82
C ALA A 52 -2.59 -9.58 -12.89
N GLN A 53 -1.27 -9.83 -12.90
CA GLN A 53 -0.71 -10.84 -12.02
C GLN A 53 -0.77 -10.41 -10.54
N ALA A 54 -0.59 -9.12 -10.24
CA ALA A 54 -0.75 -8.61 -8.89
C ALA A 54 -2.16 -8.85 -8.32
N GLU A 55 -3.21 -8.63 -9.13
CA GLU A 55 -4.59 -8.87 -8.71
C GLU A 55 -4.84 -10.36 -8.41
N GLU A 56 -4.28 -11.29 -9.19
CA GLU A 56 -4.39 -12.72 -8.91
C GLU A 56 -3.78 -13.11 -7.54
N TYR A 57 -2.61 -12.57 -7.20
CA TYR A 57 -1.95 -12.85 -5.92
C TYR A 57 -2.68 -12.19 -4.75
N LEU A 58 -3.21 -10.98 -4.92
CA LEU A 58 -4.04 -10.34 -3.89
C LEU A 58 -5.35 -11.08 -3.65
N GLN A 59 -6.01 -11.58 -4.69
CA GLN A 59 -7.21 -12.40 -4.54
C GLN A 59 -6.93 -13.69 -3.75
N LYS A 60 -5.76 -14.31 -3.96
CA LYS A 60 -5.32 -15.45 -3.12
C LYS A 60 -5.10 -15.03 -1.67
N ALA A 61 -4.43 -13.90 -1.45
CA ALA A 61 -4.19 -13.37 -0.10
C ALA A 61 -5.51 -13.12 0.65
N LEU A 62 -6.48 -12.45 0.01
CA LEU A 62 -7.80 -12.18 0.59
C LEU A 62 -8.67 -13.43 0.77
N LEU A 63 -8.50 -14.46 -0.06
CA LEU A 63 -9.18 -15.74 0.15
C LEU A 63 -8.68 -16.45 1.42
N LEU A 64 -7.42 -16.24 1.77
CA LEU A 64 -6.77 -16.84 2.93
C LEU A 64 -7.06 -16.04 4.20
N ASP A 65 -7.01 -14.70 4.11
CA ASP A 65 -7.35 -13.79 5.19
C ASP A 65 -8.10 -12.54 4.65
N PRO A 66 -9.45 -12.55 4.67
CA PRO A 66 -10.25 -11.48 4.10
C PRO A 66 -10.32 -10.23 4.99
N GLU A 67 -10.00 -10.35 6.27
CA GLU A 67 -10.11 -9.29 7.28
C GLU A 67 -8.75 -8.65 7.60
N ASP A 68 -7.65 -9.18 7.07
CA ASP A 68 -6.32 -8.62 7.28
C ASP A 68 -6.22 -7.18 6.72
N ALA A 69 -5.88 -6.25 7.60
CA ALA A 69 -5.86 -4.82 7.29
C ALA A 69 -4.73 -4.44 6.32
N ASP A 70 -3.57 -5.11 6.38
CA ASP A 70 -2.43 -4.86 5.49
C ASP A 70 -2.74 -5.38 4.08
N ILE A 71 -3.34 -6.57 3.95
CA ILE A 71 -3.78 -7.13 2.65
C ILE A 71 -4.81 -6.21 2.00
N ASN A 72 -5.83 -5.78 2.76
CA ASN A 72 -6.83 -4.84 2.28
C ASN A 72 -6.19 -3.48 1.89
N GLY A 73 -5.26 -2.96 2.70
CA GLY A 73 -4.51 -1.73 2.40
C GLY A 73 -3.64 -1.82 1.15
N ASN A 74 -2.96 -2.95 0.93
CA ASN A 74 -2.15 -3.20 -0.26
C ASN A 74 -3.03 -3.28 -1.52
N TYR A 75 -4.19 -3.94 -1.44
CA TYR A 75 -5.11 -3.99 -2.57
C TYR A 75 -5.67 -2.61 -2.91
N ALA A 76 -6.05 -1.84 -1.88
CA ALA A 76 -6.48 -0.47 -2.08
C ALA A 76 -5.43 0.35 -2.84
N LEU A 77 -4.16 0.31 -2.44
CA LEU A 77 -3.08 1.01 -3.14
C LEU A 77 -2.98 0.61 -4.62
N ILE A 78 -3.06 -0.69 -4.91
CA ILE A 78 -3.00 -1.23 -6.28
C ILE A 78 -4.20 -0.77 -7.12
N LEU A 79 -5.39 -0.71 -6.54
CA LEU A 79 -6.60 -0.20 -7.20
C LEU A 79 -6.53 1.31 -7.43
N LEU A 80 -6.01 2.08 -6.48
CA LEU A 80 -5.80 3.52 -6.62
C LEU A 80 -4.87 3.83 -7.78
N GLN A 81 -3.74 3.11 -7.91
CA GLN A 81 -2.80 3.32 -9.01
C GLN A 81 -3.41 3.06 -10.38
N GLN A 82 -4.35 2.12 -10.46
CA GLN A 82 -5.12 1.81 -11.68
C GLN A 82 -6.31 2.75 -11.90
N GLY A 83 -6.59 3.67 -10.98
CA GLY A 83 -7.73 4.59 -11.06
C GLY A 83 -9.08 3.99 -10.66
N TYR A 84 -9.10 2.80 -10.04
CA TYR A 84 -10.31 2.15 -9.56
C TYR A 84 -10.70 2.65 -8.16
N PHE A 85 -10.99 3.95 -8.03
CA PHE A 85 -11.17 4.64 -6.76
C PHE A 85 -12.33 4.09 -5.91
N GLU A 86 -13.50 3.81 -6.51
CA GLU A 86 -14.65 3.26 -5.78
C GLU A 86 -14.37 1.87 -5.20
N ARG A 87 -13.66 1.01 -5.98
CA ARG A 87 -13.24 -0.31 -5.48
C ARG A 87 -12.23 -0.14 -4.36
N ALA A 88 -11.24 0.74 -4.53
CA ALA A 88 -10.23 1.00 -3.51
C ALA A 88 -10.84 1.47 -2.19
N LYS A 89 -11.87 2.33 -2.25
CA LYS A 89 -12.61 2.80 -1.08
C LYS A 89 -13.15 1.65 -0.22
N THR A 90 -13.74 0.63 -0.85
CA THR A 90 -14.24 -0.56 -0.12
C THR A 90 -13.13 -1.28 0.65
N PHE A 91 -11.95 -1.45 0.04
CA PHE A 91 -10.82 -2.11 0.70
C PHE A 91 -10.18 -1.23 1.78
N ILE A 92 -10.17 0.10 1.59
CA ILE A 92 -9.73 1.03 2.64
C ILE A 92 -10.67 0.97 3.85
N ASP A 93 -11.98 0.97 3.62
CA ASP A 93 -12.98 0.90 4.69
C ASP A 93 -12.87 -0.42 5.46
N ASN A 94 -12.66 -1.54 4.76
CA ASN A 94 -12.40 -2.83 5.39
C ASN A 94 -11.09 -2.79 6.21
N ALA A 95 -9.99 -2.29 5.63
CA ALA A 95 -8.73 -2.14 6.37
C ALA A 95 -8.90 -1.33 7.66
N PHE A 96 -9.63 -0.21 7.63
CA PHE A 96 -9.92 0.58 8.83
C PHE A 96 -10.80 -0.14 9.86
N GLN A 97 -11.68 -1.05 9.43
CA GLN A 97 -12.54 -1.81 10.33
C GLN A 97 -11.74 -2.84 11.15
N HIS A 98 -10.65 -3.36 10.58
CA HIS A 98 -9.88 -4.46 11.17
C HIS A 98 -8.45 -4.09 11.59
N ILE A 99 -8.02 -2.85 11.34
CA ILE A 99 -6.69 -2.36 11.74
C ILE A 99 -6.49 -2.44 13.25
N HIS A 100 -5.34 -2.99 13.65
CA HIS A 100 -4.97 -3.07 15.06
C HIS A 100 -4.47 -1.69 15.55
N PRO A 101 -4.80 -1.23 16.78
CA PRO A 101 -4.41 0.10 17.28
C PRO A 101 -2.91 0.40 17.28
N LEU A 102 -2.06 -0.63 17.23
CA LEU A 102 -0.60 -0.52 17.17
C LEU A 102 -0.07 -0.32 15.74
N GLU A 103 -0.87 -0.53 14.71
CA GLU A 103 -0.48 -0.44 13.30
C GLU A 103 -0.55 1.01 12.79
N LYS A 104 0.14 1.91 13.49
CA LYS A 104 0.12 3.35 13.19
C LYS A 104 0.66 3.69 11.81
N GLU A 105 1.64 2.93 11.32
CA GLU A 105 2.18 3.12 9.95
C GLU A 105 1.12 2.82 8.88
N LEU A 106 0.34 1.74 9.06
CA LEU A 106 -0.77 1.41 8.17
C LEU A 106 -1.89 2.47 8.29
N GLU A 107 -2.24 2.88 9.52
CA GLU A 107 -3.25 3.92 9.77
C GLU A 107 -2.90 5.22 9.01
N LEU A 108 -1.64 5.66 9.11
CA LEU A 108 -1.10 6.81 8.39
C LEU A 108 -1.23 6.65 6.87
N SER A 109 -0.89 5.46 6.36
CA SER A 109 -0.95 5.15 4.93
C SER A 109 -2.39 5.20 4.40
N LEU A 110 -3.34 4.60 5.12
CA LEU A 110 -4.76 4.60 4.75
C LEU A 110 -5.37 6.00 4.78
N TRP A 111 -5.04 6.83 5.78
CA TRP A 111 -5.46 8.23 5.78
C TRP A 111 -4.84 9.02 4.63
N PHE A 112 -3.57 8.75 4.30
CA PHE A 112 -2.94 9.35 3.12
C PHE A 112 -3.65 8.97 1.83
N TYR A 113 -4.05 7.71 1.64
CA TYR A 113 -4.82 7.27 0.48
C TYR A 113 -6.14 8.02 0.35
N ARG A 114 -6.89 8.15 1.46
CA ARG A 114 -8.14 8.91 1.50
C ARG A 114 -7.92 10.37 1.15
N TYR A 115 -6.89 11.00 1.72
CA TYR A 115 -6.55 12.38 1.38
C TYR A 115 -6.12 12.54 -0.07
N ALA A 116 -5.26 11.66 -0.59
CA ALA A 116 -4.70 11.82 -1.92
C ALA A 116 -5.74 11.57 -3.04
N CYS A 117 -6.62 10.59 -2.86
CA CYS A 117 -7.50 10.11 -3.94
C CYS A 117 -9.00 10.19 -3.66
N LEU A 118 -9.43 10.31 -2.40
CA LEU A 118 -10.84 10.27 -1.98
C LEU A 118 -11.22 11.50 -1.12
N TYR A 119 -10.52 12.62 -1.29
CA TYR A 119 -10.58 13.79 -0.39
C TYR A 119 -11.98 14.42 -0.25
N GLN A 120 -12.86 14.24 -1.23
CA GLN A 120 -14.23 14.76 -1.19
C GLN A 120 -15.10 13.99 -0.18
N ASP A 121 -14.84 12.70 0.00
CA ASP A 121 -15.60 11.84 0.90
C ASP A 121 -15.07 11.89 2.35
N TYR A 122 -13.80 12.23 2.52
CA TYR A 122 -13.09 12.16 3.80
C TYR A 122 -12.33 13.47 4.11
N PRO A 123 -13.04 14.59 4.35
CA PRO A 123 -12.42 15.89 4.59
C PRO A 123 -11.50 15.93 5.82
N GLU A 124 -11.68 15.02 6.78
CA GLU A 124 -10.85 14.89 7.98
C GLU A 124 -9.47 14.29 7.72
N SER A 125 -9.25 13.66 6.56
CA SER A 125 -8.05 12.85 6.29
C SER A 125 -6.76 13.61 6.53
N LYS A 126 -6.70 14.88 6.10
CA LYS A 126 -5.52 15.74 6.30
C LYS A 126 -5.19 15.93 7.78
N SER A 127 -6.18 16.26 8.60
CA SER A 127 -5.98 16.49 10.04
C SER A 127 -5.51 15.21 10.74
N LYS A 128 -6.03 14.04 10.32
CA LYS A 128 -5.59 12.74 10.84
C LYS A 128 -4.13 12.44 10.51
N ILE A 129 -3.72 12.68 9.27
CA ILE A 129 -2.31 12.56 8.84
C ILE A 129 -1.43 13.49 9.68
N GLU A 130 -1.81 14.77 9.81
CA GLU A 130 -1.04 15.75 10.57
C GLU A 130 -0.88 15.36 12.04
N GLY A 131 -1.93 14.81 12.68
CA GLY A 131 -1.84 14.29 14.04
C GLY A 131 -0.87 13.12 14.18
N LEU A 132 -0.95 12.12 13.28
CA LEU A 132 -0.02 10.99 13.28
C LEU A 132 1.43 11.43 13.01
N LEU A 133 1.64 12.41 12.13
CA LEU A 133 2.97 12.97 11.88
C LEU A 133 3.54 13.73 13.09
N GLN A 134 2.68 14.40 13.88
CA GLN A 134 3.05 15.05 15.14
C GLN A 134 3.44 14.02 16.21
N ASP A 135 2.78 12.87 16.23
CA ASP A 135 3.12 11.71 17.07
C ASP A 135 4.36 10.93 16.56
N GLU A 136 5.16 11.54 15.67
CA GLU A 136 6.38 10.97 15.07
C GLU A 136 6.16 9.69 14.25
N VAL A 137 4.92 9.35 13.88
CA VAL A 137 4.63 8.21 13.01
C VAL A 137 5.12 8.52 11.59
N ARG A 138 5.86 7.58 11.00
CA ARG A 138 6.36 7.65 9.62
C ARG A 138 6.12 6.33 8.92
N SER A 139 6.09 6.36 7.59
CA SER A 139 6.02 5.16 6.76
C SER A 139 7.05 5.26 5.62
N PRO A 140 8.36 5.19 5.95
CA PRO A 140 9.45 5.44 4.99
C PRO A 140 9.53 4.40 3.86
N ARG A 141 8.84 3.27 4.03
CA ARG A 141 8.81 2.16 3.07
C ARG A 141 7.63 2.24 2.13
N LEU A 142 6.74 3.22 2.32
CA LEU A 142 5.54 3.37 1.52
C LEU A 142 5.90 3.94 0.12
N PRO A 143 5.62 3.21 -0.96
CA PRO A 143 6.00 3.61 -2.31
C PRO A 143 4.95 4.56 -2.88
N LEU A 144 4.98 5.82 -2.41
CA LEU A 144 4.01 6.86 -2.76
C LEU A 144 4.25 7.50 -4.13
N GLU A 145 5.41 7.28 -4.76
CA GLU A 145 5.78 7.93 -6.02
C GLU A 145 4.77 7.65 -7.14
N SER A 146 4.42 6.38 -7.37
CA SER A 146 3.43 6.00 -8.38
C SER A 146 2.01 6.47 -8.03
N LEU A 147 1.67 6.54 -6.74
CA LEU A 147 0.38 7.09 -6.32
C LEU A 147 0.29 8.59 -6.62
N LEU A 148 1.38 9.34 -6.40
CA LEU A 148 1.45 10.76 -6.75
C LEU A 148 1.32 11.00 -8.26
N GLU A 149 1.86 10.11 -9.10
CA GLU A 149 1.63 10.15 -10.56
C GLU A 149 0.12 10.05 -10.87
N THR A 150 -0.57 9.08 -10.27
CA THR A 150 -2.02 8.91 -10.47
C THR A 150 -2.81 10.11 -9.94
N VAL A 151 -2.42 10.68 -8.80
CA VAL A 151 -3.07 11.87 -8.25
C VAL A 151 -2.93 13.06 -9.21
N LYS A 152 -1.75 13.25 -9.79
CA LYS A 152 -1.47 14.34 -10.72
C LYS A 152 -2.22 14.20 -12.04
N GLN A 153 -2.30 12.97 -12.57
CA GLN A 153 -2.83 12.71 -13.91
C GLN A 153 -4.36 12.54 -13.91
N THR A 154 -4.88 11.81 -12.92
CA THR A 154 -6.27 11.33 -12.93
C THR A 154 -7.13 12.04 -11.90
N VAL A 155 -6.69 12.11 -10.64
CA VAL A 155 -7.50 12.69 -9.55
C VAL A 155 -7.58 14.21 -9.64
N GLN A 156 -6.47 14.86 -10.01
CA GLN A 156 -6.32 16.31 -10.05
C GLN A 156 -6.68 16.97 -8.71
N HIS A 157 -6.11 16.44 -7.62
CA HIS A 157 -6.37 16.93 -6.27
C HIS A 157 -6.10 18.46 -6.18
N PRO A 158 -7.03 19.28 -5.66
CA PRO A 158 -6.93 20.74 -5.68
C PRO A 158 -5.75 21.28 -4.87
N GLU A 159 -5.36 20.56 -3.81
CA GLU A 159 -4.18 20.85 -3.00
C GLU A 159 -2.98 19.92 -3.33
N TYR A 160 -2.74 19.59 -4.60
CA TYR A 160 -1.69 18.62 -5.00
C TYR A 160 -0.31 18.90 -4.35
N ASP A 161 0.11 20.16 -4.26
CA ASP A 161 1.39 20.51 -3.62
C ASP A 161 1.45 20.10 -2.14
N GLN A 162 0.30 20.18 -1.44
CA GLN A 162 0.18 19.71 -0.07
C GLN A 162 0.21 18.18 0.01
N VAL A 163 -0.44 17.48 -0.93
CA VAL A 163 -0.37 16.01 -1.04
C VAL A 163 1.08 15.56 -1.22
N ALA A 164 1.82 16.19 -2.14
CA ALA A 164 3.23 15.88 -2.39
C ALA A 164 4.12 16.19 -1.17
N LYS A 165 3.85 17.30 -0.47
CA LYS A 165 4.55 17.65 0.77
C LYS A 165 4.33 16.60 1.87
N LEU A 166 3.09 16.19 2.11
CA LEU A 166 2.77 15.17 3.11
C LEU A 166 3.37 13.82 2.73
N ALA A 167 3.33 13.43 1.45
CA ALA A 167 3.98 12.22 0.98
C ALA A 167 5.48 12.18 1.32
N LYS A 168 6.17 13.32 1.13
CA LYS A 168 7.57 13.45 1.52
C LYS A 168 7.76 13.31 3.03
N GLN A 169 6.95 14.00 3.84
CA GLN A 169 7.02 13.90 5.31
C GLN A 169 6.75 12.49 5.83
N ILE A 170 5.78 11.78 5.25
CA ILE A 170 5.48 10.38 5.58
C ILE A 170 6.69 9.48 5.26
N SER A 171 7.40 9.78 4.17
CA SER A 171 8.52 8.98 3.68
C SER A 171 9.86 9.31 4.37
N GLU A 172 9.91 10.33 5.23
CA GLU A 172 11.12 10.70 5.98
C GLU A 172 11.39 9.66 7.09
N ALA A 173 12.64 9.21 7.17
CA ALA A 173 13.12 8.18 8.09
C ALA A 173 13.78 8.79 9.34
#